data_AF-A0A0S8H175-F1
#
_entry.id   AF-A0A0S8H175-F1
#
_cell.length_a   1.000
_cell.length_b   1.000
_cell.length_c   1.000
_cell.angle_alpha   90.00
_cell.angle_beta   90.00
_cell.angle_gamma   90.00
#
_symmetry.space_group_name_H-M   'P 1'
#
loop_
_entity.id
_entity.type
_entity.pdbx_description
1 polymer ?
#
loop_
_entity_poly.entity_id
_entity_poly.type
_entity_poly.pdbx_seq_one_letter_code
_entity_poly.pdbx_strand_id
1 'polypeptide(L)'
;KILAQLTAEAEAYVQAGGDGGPGPSKAVESVEYSAASVERLQGALRFKHKDPLAELYVAYQLLQPLYQAGNELLRKFQPMMNELLGRCRYEAMPNWPRQMLSDLNVPEKLPKLEQKLRMQRRDAALAKKRAAEQAVVKRNRTVNALEKTLKELMVLMADEKADDAVLERLAEEVKQRWTTFEVTLSALREQAVDMKQPQAKKYYHRMIQQARQIPGQKEYADPARPKYSDKENSSFHSKRMYFAKEAVLVVNVLAVSAREPAVIIPGEKPPGRKPGERPGRPRGR
;
A
#
# COMPACT_ATOMS: atom_id res chain seq x y z
N LYS A 1 4.21 -29.45 -1.23
CA LYS A 1 5.46 -29.23 -1.99
C LYS A 1 5.73 -27.73 -2.14
N ILE A 2 4.90 -26.97 -2.88
CA ILE A 2 5.06 -25.50 -3.03
C ILE A 2 5.15 -24.79 -1.67
N LEU A 3 4.23 -25.05 -0.73
CA LEU A 3 4.27 -24.41 0.60
C LEU A 3 5.57 -24.66 1.36
N ALA A 4 6.14 -25.88 1.27
CA ALA A 4 7.41 -26.18 1.93
C ALA A 4 8.57 -25.41 1.31
N GLN A 5 8.60 -25.28 -0.02
CA GLN A 5 9.58 -24.45 -0.72
C GLN A 5 9.43 -22.97 -0.35
N LEU A 6 8.20 -22.43 -0.39
CA LEU A 6 7.93 -21.06 0.01
C LEU A 6 8.27 -20.79 1.48
N THR A 7 8.12 -21.78 2.36
CA THR A 7 8.54 -21.67 3.76
C THR A 7 10.05 -21.52 3.87
N ALA A 8 10.83 -22.33 3.14
CA ALA A 8 12.28 -22.22 3.11
C ALA A 8 12.75 -20.89 2.49
N GLU A 9 12.10 -20.44 1.41
CA GLU A 9 12.37 -19.13 0.80
C GLU A 9 12.04 -17.98 1.76
N ALA A 10 10.94 -18.09 2.52
CA ALA A 10 10.55 -17.09 3.51
C ALA A 10 11.55 -17.02 4.67
N GLU A 11 12.04 -18.16 5.17
CA GLU A 11 13.08 -18.21 6.19
C GLU A 11 14.38 -17.58 5.70
N ALA A 12 14.82 -17.93 4.48
CA ALA A 12 15.97 -17.31 3.85
C ALA A 12 15.76 -15.80 3.65
N TYR A 13 14.56 -15.39 3.22
CA TYR A 13 14.20 -13.99 3.07
C TYR A 13 14.29 -13.25 4.39
N VAL A 14 13.73 -13.78 5.49
CA VAL A 14 13.80 -13.17 6.82
C VAL A 14 15.25 -12.98 7.26
N GLN A 15 16.09 -14.01 7.11
CA GLN A 15 17.50 -13.98 7.54
C GLN A 15 18.42 -13.16 6.62
N ALA A 16 18.00 -12.89 5.38
CA ALA A 16 18.79 -12.11 4.45
C ALA A 16 19.04 -10.68 5.00
N GLY A 17 20.30 -10.24 4.93
CA GLY A 17 20.66 -8.88 5.32
C GLY A 17 20.01 -7.81 4.43
N GLY A 18 19.90 -6.59 4.96
CA GLY A 18 19.32 -5.46 4.25
C GLY A 18 17.80 -5.37 4.36
N ASP A 19 17.23 -4.42 3.62
CA ASP A 19 15.82 -4.02 3.73
C ASP A 19 15.01 -4.29 2.46
N GLY A 20 15.53 -5.07 1.51
CA GLY A 20 14.89 -5.33 0.22
C GLY A 20 13.47 -5.90 0.36
N GLY A 21 12.54 -5.39 -0.47
CA GLY A 21 11.20 -5.98 -0.58
C GLY A 21 11.23 -7.38 -1.20
N PRO A 22 10.15 -8.17 -1.06
CA PRO A 22 10.08 -9.47 -1.69
C PRO A 22 9.94 -9.31 -3.22
N GLY A 23 10.67 -10.14 -3.97
CA GLY A 23 10.39 -10.38 -5.39
C GLY A 23 9.46 -11.58 -5.58
N PRO A 24 8.83 -11.74 -6.76
CA PRO A 24 8.02 -12.92 -7.05
C PRO A 24 8.89 -14.18 -7.03
N SER A 25 8.36 -15.25 -6.44
CA SER A 25 9.02 -16.55 -6.38
C SER A 25 8.76 -17.34 -7.65
N LYS A 26 9.81 -17.99 -8.17
CA LYS A 26 9.68 -18.95 -9.28
C LYS A 26 8.83 -20.17 -8.91
N ALA A 27 8.67 -20.46 -7.61
CA ALA A 27 7.89 -21.59 -7.14
C ALA A 27 6.38 -21.46 -7.47
N VAL A 28 5.91 -20.24 -7.71
CA VAL A 28 4.49 -19.94 -7.98
C VAL A 28 4.21 -19.53 -9.42
N GLU A 29 5.23 -19.35 -10.27
CA GLU A 29 5.06 -18.87 -11.65
C GLU A 29 4.16 -19.77 -12.51
N SER A 30 4.19 -21.09 -12.28
CA SER A 30 3.40 -22.08 -13.03
C SER A 30 2.19 -22.62 -12.26
N VAL A 31 1.85 -22.01 -11.14
CA VAL A 31 0.73 -22.47 -10.32
C VAL A 31 -0.58 -21.96 -10.90
N GLU A 32 -1.51 -22.86 -11.17
CA GLU A 32 -2.88 -22.49 -11.53
C GLU A 32 -3.84 -22.94 -10.44
N TYR A 33 -4.65 -22.00 -9.93
CA TYR A 33 -5.66 -22.32 -8.93
C TYR A 33 -6.97 -22.72 -9.60
N SER A 34 -7.60 -23.77 -9.06
CA SER A 34 -8.94 -24.21 -9.43
C SER A 34 -9.87 -24.17 -8.22
N ALA A 35 -11.16 -24.48 -8.43
CA ALA A 35 -12.12 -24.61 -7.33
C ALA A 35 -11.70 -25.65 -6.29
N ALA A 36 -11.00 -26.72 -6.69
CA ALA A 36 -10.48 -27.75 -5.79
C ALA A 36 -9.27 -27.26 -4.95
N SER A 37 -8.60 -26.19 -5.39
CA SER A 37 -7.45 -25.62 -4.69
C SER A 37 -7.84 -24.72 -3.52
N VAL A 38 -9.12 -24.30 -3.43
CA VAL A 38 -9.58 -23.26 -2.49
C VAL A 38 -9.27 -23.60 -1.04
N GLU A 39 -9.70 -24.77 -0.57
CA GLU A 39 -9.50 -25.17 0.84
C GLU A 39 -8.02 -25.31 1.17
N ARG A 40 -7.22 -25.86 0.26
CA ARG A 40 -5.78 -26.02 0.44
C ARG A 40 -5.06 -24.68 0.50
N LEU A 41 -5.43 -23.73 -0.37
CA LEU A 41 -4.86 -22.40 -0.38
C LEU A 41 -5.26 -21.60 0.86
N GLN A 42 -6.53 -21.68 1.30
CA GLN A 42 -6.97 -21.08 2.55
C GLN A 42 -6.24 -21.67 3.76
N GLY A 43 -6.03 -22.99 3.78
CA GLY A 43 -5.21 -23.64 4.80
C GLY A 43 -3.76 -23.15 4.79
N ALA A 44 -3.16 -23.01 3.61
CA ALA A 44 -1.80 -22.50 3.46
C ALA A 44 -1.65 -21.04 3.92
N LEU A 45 -2.62 -20.18 3.63
CA LEU A 45 -2.61 -18.76 4.02
C LEU A 45 -2.91 -18.54 5.51
N ARG A 46 -3.48 -19.55 6.19
CA ARG A 46 -3.68 -19.59 7.64
C ARG A 46 -2.56 -20.31 8.39
N PHE A 47 -1.63 -20.93 7.67
CA PHE A 47 -0.49 -21.58 8.28
C PHE A 47 0.34 -20.55 9.05
N LYS A 48 0.59 -20.83 10.32
CA LYS A 48 1.35 -19.93 11.18
C LYS A 48 2.84 -20.21 11.05
N HIS A 49 3.60 -19.17 10.74
CA HIS A 49 5.05 -19.25 10.75
C HIS A 49 5.59 -18.71 12.08
N LYS A 50 6.82 -19.11 12.41
CA LYS A 50 7.50 -18.61 13.62
C LYS A 50 7.74 -17.10 13.54
N ASP A 51 8.04 -16.59 12.34
CA ASP A 51 8.28 -15.17 12.07
C ASP A 51 7.08 -14.55 11.33
N PRO A 52 6.45 -13.49 11.87
CA PRO A 52 5.35 -12.79 11.19
C PRO A 52 5.71 -12.24 9.80
N LEU A 53 6.99 -11.90 9.55
CA LEU A 53 7.45 -11.46 8.23
C LEU A 53 7.44 -12.61 7.23
N ALA A 54 7.74 -13.83 7.67
CA ALA A 54 7.64 -15.02 6.83
C ALA A 54 6.19 -15.29 6.42
N GLU A 55 5.22 -15.09 7.32
CA GLU A 55 3.79 -15.21 6.99
C GLU A 55 3.38 -14.23 5.89
N LEU A 56 3.78 -12.96 6.00
CA LEU A 56 3.49 -11.93 4.99
C LEU A 56 4.15 -12.26 3.65
N TYR A 57 5.39 -12.75 3.67
CA TYR A 57 6.09 -13.19 2.47
C TYR A 57 5.34 -14.32 1.77
N VAL A 58 5.00 -15.39 2.50
CA VAL A 58 4.30 -16.56 1.93
C VAL A 58 2.93 -16.15 1.40
N ALA A 59 2.19 -15.31 2.13
CA ALA A 59 0.92 -14.77 1.65
C ALA A 59 1.08 -14.01 0.33
N TYR A 60 2.07 -13.11 0.24
CA TYR A 60 2.36 -12.37 -0.99
C TYR A 60 2.63 -13.31 -2.18
N GLN A 61 3.43 -14.36 -2.00
CA GLN A 61 3.74 -15.32 -3.06
C GLN A 61 2.52 -16.14 -3.47
N LEU A 62 1.77 -16.66 -2.50
CA LEU A 62 0.61 -17.52 -2.74
C LEU A 62 -0.54 -16.79 -3.44
N LEU A 63 -0.62 -15.46 -3.31
CA LEU A 63 -1.63 -14.65 -4.00
C LEU A 63 -1.25 -14.31 -5.45
N GLN A 64 0.03 -14.35 -5.84
CA GLN A 64 0.44 -13.98 -7.21
C GLN A 64 -0.32 -14.75 -8.31
N PRO A 65 -0.53 -16.07 -8.22
CA PRO A 65 -1.22 -16.78 -9.28
C PRO A 65 -2.72 -16.46 -9.40
N LEU A 66 -3.31 -15.78 -8.40
CA LEU A 66 -4.72 -15.41 -8.44
C LEU A 66 -5.03 -14.32 -9.48
N TYR A 67 -4.04 -13.59 -10.00
CA TYR A 67 -4.29 -12.67 -11.13
C TYR A 67 -4.78 -13.39 -12.39
N GLN A 68 -4.45 -14.69 -12.53
CA GLN A 68 -4.89 -15.52 -13.64
C GLN A 68 -6.21 -16.24 -13.34
N ALA A 69 -6.73 -16.13 -12.11
CA ALA A 69 -7.99 -16.74 -11.72
C ALA A 69 -9.18 -15.91 -12.22
N GLY A 70 -10.22 -16.59 -12.71
CA GLY A 70 -11.49 -15.93 -13.03
C GLY A 70 -12.21 -15.39 -11.79
N ASN A 71 -13.06 -14.37 -11.99
CA ASN A 71 -13.77 -13.66 -10.90
C ASN A 71 -14.56 -14.59 -9.97
N GLU A 72 -15.14 -15.67 -10.50
CA GLU A 72 -15.87 -16.66 -9.69
C GLU A 72 -14.97 -17.38 -8.68
N LEU A 73 -13.74 -17.70 -9.07
CA LEU A 73 -12.77 -18.33 -8.17
C LEU A 73 -12.24 -17.31 -7.16
N LEU A 74 -11.94 -16.07 -7.61
CA LEU A 74 -11.52 -14.98 -6.73
C LEU A 74 -12.51 -14.73 -5.59
N ARG A 75 -13.83 -14.73 -5.89
CA ARG A 75 -14.89 -14.55 -4.88
C ARG A 75 -14.85 -15.58 -3.76
N LYS A 76 -14.41 -16.82 -4.03
CA LYS A 76 -14.25 -17.84 -2.97
C LYS A 76 -13.14 -17.50 -1.98
N PHE A 77 -12.23 -16.61 -2.35
CA PHE A 77 -11.14 -16.13 -1.51
C PHE A 77 -11.43 -14.79 -0.82
N GLN A 78 -12.58 -14.16 -1.10
CA GLN A 78 -12.97 -12.85 -0.57
C GLN A 78 -12.79 -12.70 0.94
N PRO A 79 -13.29 -13.62 1.80
CA PRO A 79 -13.18 -13.44 3.24
C PRO A 79 -11.72 -13.45 3.71
N MET A 80 -10.89 -14.27 3.07
CA MET A 80 -9.48 -14.41 3.38
C MET A 80 -8.68 -13.19 2.90
N MET A 81 -9.01 -12.62 1.73
CA MET A 81 -8.37 -11.38 1.26
C MET A 81 -8.66 -10.21 2.21
N ASN A 82 -9.90 -10.06 2.69
CA ASN A 82 -10.24 -9.05 3.69
C ASN A 82 -9.44 -9.27 4.99
N GLU A 83 -9.32 -10.52 5.44
CA GLU A 83 -8.54 -10.88 6.63
C GLU A 83 -7.07 -10.50 6.46
N LEU A 84 -6.45 -10.83 5.32
CA LEU A 84 -5.06 -10.48 5.01
C LEU A 84 -4.86 -8.97 4.90
N LEU A 85 -5.79 -8.24 4.27
CA LEU A 85 -5.72 -6.79 4.19
C LEU A 85 -5.74 -6.15 5.59
N GLY A 86 -6.53 -6.68 6.52
CA GLY A 86 -6.53 -6.26 7.93
C GLY A 86 -5.21 -6.52 8.68
N ARG A 87 -4.37 -7.45 8.18
CA ARG A 87 -3.03 -7.74 8.71
C ARG A 87 -1.95 -6.83 8.10
N CYS A 88 -2.22 -6.16 6.97
CA CYS A 88 -1.31 -5.20 6.37
C CYS A 88 -1.18 -3.95 7.26
N ARG A 89 -0.21 -3.96 8.17
CA ARG A 89 0.05 -2.85 9.11
C ARG A 89 1.48 -2.37 8.94
N TYR A 90 1.60 -1.10 8.56
CA TYR A 90 2.88 -0.42 8.48
C TYR A 90 3.40 -0.06 9.87
N GLU A 91 4.70 -0.22 10.06
CA GLU A 91 5.41 0.14 11.28
C GLU A 91 6.10 1.50 11.12
N ALA A 92 6.13 2.26 12.22
CA ALA A 92 6.86 3.51 12.28
C ALA A 92 8.37 3.26 12.41
N MET A 93 9.18 4.20 11.93
CA MET A 93 10.63 4.18 12.20
C MET A 93 10.89 4.21 13.70
N PRO A 94 11.85 3.42 14.22
CA PRO A 94 12.26 3.48 15.61
C PRO A 94 12.74 4.88 15.99
N ASN A 95 12.32 5.35 17.16
CA ASN A 95 12.84 6.57 17.75
C ASN A 95 13.92 6.21 18.78
N TRP A 96 15.16 6.59 18.49
CA TRP A 96 16.33 6.26 19.29
C TRP A 96 16.52 7.26 20.43
N PRO A 97 16.88 6.80 21.64
CA PRO A 97 17.18 7.67 22.76
C PRO A 97 18.32 8.64 22.45
N ARG A 98 18.26 9.85 23.01
CA ARG A 98 19.30 10.89 22.84
C ARG A 98 20.71 10.39 23.17
N GLN A 99 20.84 9.55 24.20
CA GLN A 99 22.12 8.95 24.57
C GLN A 99 22.72 8.10 23.44
N MET A 100 21.90 7.23 22.83
CA MET A 100 22.34 6.43 21.70
C MET A 100 22.70 7.30 20.49
N LEU A 101 21.93 8.35 20.21
CA LEU A 101 22.27 9.32 19.16
C LEU A 101 23.56 10.10 19.46
N SER A 102 23.86 10.35 20.73
CA SER A 102 25.12 10.98 21.14
C SER A 102 26.32 10.05 20.91
N ASP A 103 26.16 8.74 21.12
CA ASP A 103 27.22 7.76 20.85
C ASP A 103 27.53 7.63 19.35
N LEU A 104 26.59 8.00 18.46
CA LEU A 104 26.80 8.06 17.01
C LEU A 104 27.60 9.29 16.57
N ASN A 105 27.67 10.31 17.41
CA ASN A 105 28.38 11.57 17.17
C ASN A 105 29.73 11.56 17.88
N VAL A 106 30.78 11.13 17.18
CA VAL A 106 32.16 11.14 17.71
C VAL A 106 32.79 12.52 17.48
N PRO A 107 33.27 13.21 18.53
CA PRO A 107 34.01 14.46 18.40
C PRO A 107 35.30 14.28 17.58
N GLU A 108 35.63 15.25 16.73
CA GLU A 108 36.80 15.16 15.84
C GLU A 108 38.16 15.18 16.56
N LYS A 109 38.21 15.69 17.80
CA LYS A 109 39.46 15.86 18.56
C LYS A 109 39.42 15.05 19.85
N LEU A 110 39.96 13.83 19.81
CA LEU A 110 40.17 12.97 20.97
C LEU A 110 41.56 12.31 20.91
N PRO A 111 42.18 11.97 22.05
CA PRO A 111 43.37 11.12 22.09
C PRO A 111 43.14 9.79 21.36
N LYS A 112 44.16 9.28 20.65
CA LYS A 112 44.04 8.10 19.75
C LYS A 112 43.38 6.86 20.38
N LEU A 113 43.71 6.56 21.64
CA LEU A 113 43.16 5.39 22.35
C LEU A 113 41.66 5.57 22.63
N GLU A 114 41.26 6.75 23.11
CA GLU A 114 39.86 7.10 23.37
C GLU A 114 39.05 7.14 22.08
N GLN A 115 39.64 7.68 21.01
CA GLN A 115 39.04 7.70 19.68
C GLN A 115 38.73 6.29 19.19
N LYS A 116 39.66 5.33 19.35
CA LYS A 116 39.44 3.93 18.96
C LYS A 116 38.30 3.28 19.73
N LEU A 117 38.26 3.44 21.05
CA LEU A 117 37.18 2.90 21.89
C LEU A 117 35.82 3.54 21.55
N ARG A 118 35.78 4.84 21.28
CA ARG A 118 34.57 5.56 20.86
C ARG A 118 34.07 5.11 19.49
N MET A 119 34.97 4.89 18.53
CA MET A 119 34.61 4.37 17.21
C MET A 119 34.01 2.96 17.31
N GLN A 120 34.57 2.08 18.13
CA GLN A 120 33.99 0.75 18.36
C GLN A 120 32.57 0.82 18.94
N ARG A 121 32.34 1.70 19.93
CA ARG A 121 30.99 1.93 20.49
C ARG A 121 30.03 2.50 19.45
N ARG A 122 30.48 3.47 18.65
CA ARG A 122 29.71 4.04 17.55
C ARG A 122 29.31 2.96 16.55
N ASP A 123 30.23 2.11 16.11
CA ASP A 123 29.97 1.10 15.09
C ASP A 123 29.00 0.04 15.61
N ALA A 124 29.12 -0.38 16.88
CA ALA A 124 28.15 -1.26 17.52
C ALA A 124 26.74 -0.62 17.65
N ALA A 125 26.68 0.66 18.05
CA ALA A 125 25.42 1.40 18.13
C ALA A 125 24.79 1.59 16.74
N LEU A 126 25.59 1.90 15.72
CA LEU A 126 25.15 2.07 14.35
C LEU A 126 24.67 0.75 13.73
N ALA A 127 25.36 -0.36 14.00
CA ALA A 127 24.92 -1.69 13.56
C ALA A 127 23.57 -2.06 14.19
N LYS A 128 23.40 -1.84 15.50
CA LYS A 128 22.11 -2.04 16.20
C LYS A 128 21.01 -1.16 15.61
N LYS A 129 21.33 0.12 15.35
CA LYS A 129 20.40 1.08 14.73
C LYS A 129 19.93 0.60 13.37
N ARG A 130 20.88 0.33 12.48
CA ARG A 130 20.62 -0.10 11.10
C ARG A 130 19.83 -1.42 11.07
N ALA A 131 20.18 -2.39 11.90
CA ALA A 131 19.48 -3.67 11.93
C ALA A 131 17.98 -3.50 12.27
N ALA A 132 17.65 -2.70 13.29
CA ALA A 132 16.25 -2.45 13.67
C ALA A 132 15.49 -1.61 12.63
N GLU A 133 16.12 -0.59 12.06
CA GLU A 133 15.50 0.23 11.01
C GLU A 133 15.28 -0.57 9.71
N GLN A 134 16.25 -1.39 9.31
CA GLN A 134 16.13 -2.27 8.15
C GLN A 134 15.03 -3.30 8.34
N ALA A 135 14.86 -3.86 9.54
CA ALA A 135 13.77 -4.79 9.84
C ALA A 135 12.38 -4.15 9.63
N VAL A 136 12.18 -2.93 10.12
CA VAL A 136 10.95 -2.14 9.92
C VAL A 136 10.70 -1.87 8.44
N VAL A 137 11.72 -1.42 7.70
CA VAL A 137 11.59 -1.10 6.28
C VAL A 137 11.31 -2.36 5.45
N LYS A 138 11.99 -3.46 5.74
CA LYS A 138 11.79 -4.75 5.09
C LYS A 138 10.35 -5.19 5.25
N ARG A 139 9.83 -5.17 6.48
CA ARG A 139 8.42 -5.44 6.77
C ARG A 139 7.49 -4.53 5.98
N ASN A 140 7.70 -3.21 6.03
CA ASN A 140 6.83 -2.26 5.35
C ASN A 140 6.84 -2.47 3.83
N ARG A 141 7.97 -2.84 3.23
CA ARG A 141 8.05 -3.20 1.80
C ARG A 141 7.30 -4.49 1.49
N THR A 142 7.38 -5.51 2.34
CA THR A 142 6.58 -6.73 2.21
C THR A 142 5.09 -6.43 2.34
N VAL A 143 4.69 -5.63 3.33
CA VAL A 143 3.30 -5.19 3.52
C VAL A 143 2.82 -4.41 2.30
N ASN A 144 3.63 -3.49 1.77
CA ASN A 144 3.28 -2.71 0.59
C ASN A 144 3.08 -3.59 -0.66
N ALA A 145 3.97 -4.57 -0.88
CA ALA A 145 3.83 -5.53 -1.98
C ALA A 145 2.55 -6.38 -1.85
N LEU A 146 2.30 -6.91 -0.65
CA LEU A 146 1.10 -7.69 -0.36
C LEU A 146 -0.19 -6.86 -0.51
N GLU A 147 -0.21 -5.67 0.07
CA GLU A 147 -1.36 -4.76 0.05
C GLU A 147 -1.69 -4.32 -1.38
N LYS A 148 -0.68 -4.03 -2.20
CA LYS A 148 -0.87 -3.76 -3.64
C LYS A 148 -1.58 -4.93 -4.31
N THR A 149 -1.08 -6.15 -4.12
CA THR A 149 -1.70 -7.34 -4.72
C THR A 149 -3.13 -7.57 -4.23
N LEU A 150 -3.39 -7.40 -2.93
CA LEU A 150 -4.73 -7.54 -2.37
C LEU A 150 -5.71 -6.52 -2.98
N LYS A 151 -5.34 -5.25 -3.05
CA LYS A 151 -6.20 -4.20 -3.61
C LYS A 151 -6.57 -4.48 -5.06
N GLU A 152 -5.59 -4.84 -5.88
CA GLU A 152 -5.82 -5.16 -7.30
C GLU A 152 -6.77 -6.36 -7.45
N LEU A 153 -6.53 -7.46 -6.72
CA LEU A 153 -7.39 -8.65 -6.74
C LEU A 153 -8.80 -8.37 -6.22
N MET A 154 -8.94 -7.54 -5.18
CA MET A 154 -10.22 -7.19 -4.58
C MET A 154 -11.07 -6.32 -5.51
N VAL A 155 -10.46 -5.38 -6.23
CA VAL A 155 -11.16 -4.56 -7.23
C VAL A 155 -11.62 -5.43 -8.42
N LEU A 156 -10.78 -6.35 -8.89
CA LEU A 156 -11.08 -7.28 -9.97
C LEU A 156 -12.30 -8.19 -9.68
N MET A 157 -12.47 -8.58 -8.43
CA MET A 157 -13.47 -9.56 -8.00
C MET A 157 -14.93 -9.13 -8.24
N ALA A 158 -15.17 -7.81 -8.32
CA ALA A 158 -16.51 -7.21 -8.40
C ALA A 158 -17.45 -7.79 -7.32
N ASP A 159 -17.01 -7.69 -6.07
CA ASP A 159 -17.73 -8.12 -4.87
C ASP A 159 -17.93 -6.93 -3.93
N GLU A 160 -19.15 -6.77 -3.42
CA GLU A 160 -19.54 -5.61 -2.63
C GLU A 160 -18.71 -5.44 -1.35
N LYS A 161 -18.40 -6.54 -0.65
CA LYS A 161 -17.63 -6.52 0.60
C LYS A 161 -16.14 -6.29 0.35
N ALA A 162 -15.63 -6.79 -0.77
CA ALA A 162 -14.27 -6.48 -1.21
C ALA A 162 -14.14 -4.99 -1.53
N ASP A 163 -15.12 -4.42 -2.25
CA ASP A 163 -15.12 -3.00 -2.60
C ASP A 163 -15.18 -2.10 -1.36
N ASP A 164 -15.99 -2.48 -0.35
CA ASP A 164 -16.04 -1.74 0.93
C ASP A 164 -14.71 -1.78 1.66
N ALA A 165 -14.06 -2.94 1.74
CA ALA A 165 -12.76 -3.07 2.39
C ALA A 165 -11.67 -2.23 1.68
N VAL A 166 -11.69 -2.15 0.35
CA VAL A 166 -10.77 -1.28 -0.42
C VAL A 166 -11.05 0.20 -0.12
N LEU A 167 -12.33 0.61 -0.06
CA LEU A 167 -12.72 1.99 0.24
C LEU A 167 -12.45 2.41 1.69
N GLU A 168 -12.62 1.50 2.64
CA GLU A 168 -12.26 1.69 4.05
C GLU A 168 -10.75 1.82 4.20
N ARG A 169 -9.99 0.96 3.52
CA ARG A 169 -8.53 1.06 3.49
C ARG A 169 -8.08 2.38 2.91
N LEU A 170 -8.67 2.82 1.78
CA LEU A 170 -8.39 4.14 1.20
C LEU A 170 -8.60 5.27 2.22
N ALA A 171 -9.72 5.24 2.96
CA ALA A 171 -9.98 6.24 3.99
C ALA A 171 -8.92 6.23 5.11
N GLU A 172 -8.50 5.04 5.54
CA GLU A 172 -7.44 4.87 6.54
C GLU A 172 -6.11 5.44 6.05
N GLU A 173 -5.68 5.11 4.84
CA GLU A 173 -4.43 5.60 4.26
C GLU A 173 -4.38 7.12 4.19
N VAL A 174 -5.50 7.72 3.76
CA VAL A 174 -5.58 9.18 3.67
C VAL A 174 -5.61 9.82 5.05
N LYS A 175 -6.27 9.19 6.04
CA LYS A 175 -6.28 9.64 7.43
C LYS A 175 -4.89 9.55 8.07
N GLN A 176 -4.17 8.45 7.85
CA GLN A 176 -2.80 8.22 8.35
C GLN A 176 -1.73 8.99 7.56
N ARG A 177 -2.13 9.62 6.44
CA ARG A 177 -1.25 10.36 5.53
C ARG A 177 -0.16 9.46 4.92
N TRP A 178 -0.54 8.29 4.45
CA TRP A 178 0.35 7.40 3.71
C TRP A 178 0.17 7.59 2.21
N THR A 179 1.26 7.58 1.44
CA THR A 179 1.20 7.66 -0.04
C THR A 179 0.59 6.42 -0.69
N THR A 180 0.38 5.35 0.08
CA THR A 180 -0.17 4.07 -0.38
C THR A 180 -1.60 4.19 -0.91
N PHE A 181 -2.31 5.28 -0.60
CA PHE A 181 -3.58 5.62 -1.26
C PHE A 181 -3.44 5.70 -2.79
N GLU A 182 -2.28 6.10 -3.33
CA GLU A 182 -2.03 6.17 -4.77
C GLU A 182 -2.15 4.79 -5.43
N VAL A 183 -1.75 3.73 -4.72
CA VAL A 183 -1.88 2.35 -5.20
C VAL A 183 -3.35 1.98 -5.34
N THR A 184 -4.17 2.35 -4.35
CA THR A 184 -5.62 2.14 -4.40
C THR A 184 -6.25 2.90 -5.57
N LEU A 185 -5.88 4.16 -5.76
CA LEU A 185 -6.34 4.98 -6.88
C LEU A 185 -5.93 4.41 -8.24
N SER A 186 -4.71 3.87 -8.37
CA SER A 186 -4.22 3.24 -9.60
C SER A 186 -5.02 1.97 -9.91
N ALA A 187 -5.20 1.08 -8.93
CA ALA A 187 -5.98 -0.15 -9.11
C ALA A 187 -7.41 0.15 -9.58
N LEU A 188 -8.06 1.16 -9.00
CA LEU A 188 -9.40 1.59 -9.42
C LEU A 188 -9.40 2.18 -10.83
N ARG A 189 -8.41 3.01 -11.16
CA ARG A 189 -8.27 3.62 -12.48
C ARG A 189 -8.07 2.58 -13.58
N GLU A 190 -7.20 1.61 -13.35
CA GLU A 190 -6.88 0.54 -14.30
C GLU A 190 -8.10 -0.34 -14.57
N GLN A 191 -8.88 -0.65 -13.53
CA GLN A 191 -10.07 -1.49 -13.65
C GLN A 191 -11.33 -0.75 -14.09
N ALA A 192 -11.34 0.59 -14.05
CA ALA A 192 -12.53 1.40 -14.26
C ALA A 192 -13.29 1.08 -15.56
N VAL A 193 -12.56 0.76 -16.65
CA VAL A 193 -13.16 0.48 -17.97
C VAL A 193 -13.90 -0.86 -18.03
N ASP A 194 -13.48 -1.83 -17.21
CA ASP A 194 -14.05 -3.18 -17.17
C ASP A 194 -15.05 -3.36 -16.01
N MET A 195 -15.19 -2.35 -15.15
CA MET A 195 -16.13 -2.36 -14.04
C MET A 195 -17.58 -2.37 -14.51
N LYS A 196 -18.38 -3.22 -13.87
CA LYS A 196 -19.84 -3.18 -14.02
C LYS A 196 -20.40 -1.90 -13.41
N GLN A 197 -21.46 -1.37 -14.02
CA GLN A 197 -22.06 -0.11 -13.60
C GLN A 197 -22.36 0.01 -12.09
N PRO A 198 -22.93 -1.01 -11.39
CA PRO A 198 -23.20 -0.89 -9.95
C PRO A 198 -21.92 -0.69 -9.11
N GLN A 199 -20.85 -1.43 -9.45
CA GLN A 199 -19.55 -1.31 -8.80
C GLN A 199 -18.93 0.06 -9.06
N ALA A 200 -18.91 0.50 -10.33
CA ALA A 200 -18.38 1.81 -10.71
C ALA A 200 -19.11 2.96 -10.00
N LYS A 201 -20.45 2.89 -9.88
CA LYS A 201 -21.25 3.88 -9.14
C LYS A 201 -20.88 3.94 -7.66
N LYS A 202 -20.66 2.80 -7.02
CA LYS A 202 -20.25 2.72 -5.62
C LYS A 202 -18.94 3.46 -5.38
N TYR A 203 -17.90 3.14 -6.16
CA TYR A 203 -16.61 3.83 -6.08
C TYR A 203 -16.75 5.32 -6.39
N TYR A 204 -17.44 5.67 -7.46
CA TYR A 204 -17.69 7.06 -7.87
C TYR A 204 -18.27 7.90 -6.71
N HIS A 205 -19.37 7.47 -6.10
CA HIS A 205 -20.01 8.25 -5.03
C HIS A 205 -19.16 8.31 -3.75
N ARG A 206 -18.56 7.19 -3.34
CA ARG A 206 -17.77 7.10 -2.09
C ARG A 206 -16.48 7.90 -2.19
N MET A 207 -15.80 7.87 -3.34
CA MET A 207 -14.59 8.66 -3.57
C MET A 207 -14.87 10.16 -3.61
N ILE A 208 -15.99 10.60 -4.22
CA ILE A 208 -16.40 12.01 -4.16
C ILE A 208 -16.64 12.44 -2.72
N GLN A 209 -17.34 11.62 -1.94
CA GLN A 209 -17.60 11.91 -0.53
C GLN A 209 -16.29 12.08 0.25
N GLN A 210 -15.33 11.16 0.09
CA GLN A 210 -14.02 11.24 0.74
C GLN A 210 -13.22 12.46 0.27
N ALA A 211 -13.19 12.73 -1.04
CA ALA A 211 -12.48 13.88 -1.60
C ALA A 211 -12.98 15.22 -1.04
N ARG A 212 -14.29 15.35 -0.81
CA ARG A 212 -14.90 16.56 -0.22
C ARG A 212 -14.52 16.77 1.24
N GLN A 213 -14.26 15.70 2.00
CA GLN A 213 -13.91 15.78 3.42
C GLN A 213 -12.45 16.19 3.65
N ILE A 214 -11.59 16.06 2.63
CA ILE A 214 -10.15 16.26 2.75
C ILE A 214 -9.71 17.33 1.74
N PRO A 215 -10.12 18.60 1.95
CA PRO A 215 -9.71 19.68 1.09
C PRO A 215 -8.23 20.03 1.33
N GLY A 216 -7.56 20.45 0.26
CA GLY A 216 -6.21 20.99 0.30
C GLY A 216 -5.07 19.98 0.21
N GLN A 217 -3.88 20.54 0.06
CA GLN A 217 -2.64 19.78 -0.03
C GLN A 217 -2.12 19.45 1.37
N LYS A 218 -1.75 18.18 1.60
CA LYS A 218 -1.15 17.70 2.85
C LYS A 218 0.16 16.97 2.56
N GLU A 219 0.99 16.82 3.59
CA GLU A 219 2.19 16.00 3.51
C GLU A 219 1.85 14.53 3.77
N TYR A 220 2.30 13.64 2.89
CA TYR A 220 2.09 12.20 2.96
C TYR A 220 3.43 11.47 2.96
N ALA A 221 3.58 10.49 3.84
CA ALA A 221 4.78 9.68 3.99
C ALA A 221 4.65 8.35 3.22
N ASP A 222 5.76 7.88 2.65
CA ASP A 222 5.87 6.57 2.03
C ASP A 222 6.49 5.57 3.02
N PRO A 223 5.70 4.69 3.65
CA PRO A 223 6.19 3.78 4.68
C PRO A 223 7.19 2.74 4.14
N ALA A 224 7.29 2.55 2.81
CA ALA A 224 8.22 1.62 2.18
C ALA A 224 9.53 2.29 1.72
N ARG A 225 9.62 3.63 1.80
CA ARG A 225 10.77 4.41 1.31
C ARG A 225 11.50 5.13 2.44
N PRO A 226 12.49 4.50 3.08
CA PRO A 226 13.20 5.09 4.20
C PRO A 226 14.08 6.26 3.79
N LYS A 227 14.26 7.21 4.71
CA LYS A 227 15.29 8.25 4.71
C LYS A 227 16.20 7.96 5.89
N TYR A 228 17.25 7.18 5.64
CA TYR A 228 18.20 6.79 6.67
C TYR A 228 19.07 7.96 7.13
N SER A 229 19.38 8.00 8.42
CA SER A 229 20.38 8.89 9.01
C SER A 229 21.36 8.08 9.85
N ASP A 230 22.66 8.35 9.74
CA ASP A 230 23.66 7.68 10.58
C ASP A 230 23.84 8.35 11.95
N LYS A 231 23.27 9.56 12.14
CA LYS A 231 23.49 10.40 13.33
C LYS A 231 22.21 10.78 14.07
N GLU A 232 21.07 10.71 13.38
CA GLU A 232 19.76 11.11 13.88
C GLU A 232 18.75 9.97 13.70
N ASN A 233 17.52 10.20 14.16
CA ASN A 233 16.42 9.31 13.86
C ASN A 233 16.15 9.26 12.35
N SER A 234 16.07 8.06 11.81
CA SER A 234 15.63 7.85 10.44
C SER A 234 14.13 8.16 10.32
N SER A 235 13.70 8.55 9.12
CA SER A 235 12.29 8.82 8.84
C SER A 235 11.87 8.11 7.55
N PHE A 236 10.63 8.33 7.12
CA PHE A 236 10.19 7.98 5.77
C PHE A 236 10.23 9.21 4.86
N HIS A 237 10.41 8.99 3.56
CA HIS A 237 10.26 10.05 2.57
C HIS A 237 8.83 10.55 2.58
N SER A 238 8.65 11.86 2.53
CA SER A 238 7.34 12.49 2.48
C SER A 238 7.24 13.44 1.28
N LYS A 239 6.04 13.55 0.72
CA LYS A 239 5.71 14.47 -0.38
C LYS A 239 4.40 15.19 -0.12
N ARG A 240 4.29 16.45 -0.56
CA ARG A 240 3.03 17.22 -0.49
C ARG A 240 2.11 16.80 -1.63
N MET A 241 0.93 16.29 -1.29
CA MET A 241 -0.05 15.78 -2.23
C MET A 241 -1.43 16.35 -2.01
N TYR A 242 -2.24 16.39 -3.06
CA TYR A 242 -3.63 16.81 -3.00
C TYR A 242 -4.55 15.62 -3.28
N PHE A 243 -4.89 14.86 -2.23
CA PHE A 243 -5.73 13.67 -2.35
C PHE A 243 -7.04 13.92 -3.13
N ALA A 244 -7.76 15.01 -2.82
CA ALA A 244 -9.02 15.30 -3.51
C ALA A 244 -8.84 15.49 -5.02
N LYS A 245 -7.71 16.05 -5.47
CA LYS A 245 -7.39 16.19 -6.90
C LYS A 245 -7.19 14.81 -7.54
N GLU A 246 -6.34 13.98 -6.94
CA GLU A 246 -6.06 12.63 -7.46
C GLU A 246 -7.30 11.73 -7.45
N ALA A 247 -8.11 11.80 -6.40
CA ALA A 247 -9.36 11.07 -6.31
C ALA A 247 -10.36 11.50 -7.38
N VAL A 248 -10.50 12.82 -7.65
CA VAL A 248 -11.42 13.32 -8.68
C VAL A 248 -10.98 12.90 -10.09
N LEU A 249 -9.68 12.79 -10.36
CA LEU A 249 -9.18 12.24 -11.62
C LEU A 249 -9.68 10.81 -11.86
N VAL A 250 -9.61 9.95 -10.84
CA VAL A 250 -10.11 8.58 -10.92
C VAL A 250 -11.64 8.53 -11.01
N VAL A 251 -12.34 9.38 -10.24
CA VAL A 251 -13.80 9.53 -10.32
C VAL A 251 -14.25 9.87 -11.74
N ASN A 252 -13.52 10.74 -12.44
CA ASN A 252 -13.86 11.13 -13.82
C ASN A 252 -13.65 9.98 -14.83
N VAL A 253 -12.71 9.07 -14.56
CA VAL A 253 -12.59 7.83 -15.35
C VAL A 253 -13.76 6.89 -15.05
N LEU A 254 -14.11 6.72 -13.78
CA LEU A 254 -15.24 5.88 -13.34
C LEU A 254 -16.61 6.40 -13.83
N ALA A 255 -16.74 7.71 -14.06
CA ALA A 255 -17.99 8.36 -14.47
C ALA A 255 -18.61 7.72 -15.73
N VAL A 256 -17.77 7.28 -16.68
CA VAL A 256 -18.21 6.62 -17.91
C VAL A 256 -18.92 5.30 -17.59
N SER A 257 -18.26 4.40 -16.87
CA SER A 257 -18.79 3.09 -16.50
C SER A 257 -19.95 3.20 -15.50
N ALA A 258 -19.93 4.21 -14.64
CA ALA A 258 -21.00 4.52 -13.71
C ALA A 258 -22.25 5.11 -14.40
N ARG A 259 -22.10 5.71 -15.59
CA ARG A 259 -23.11 6.59 -16.22
C ARG A 259 -23.51 7.75 -15.31
N GLU A 260 -22.51 8.39 -14.72
CA GLU A 260 -22.63 9.56 -13.87
C GLU A 260 -21.89 10.75 -14.54
N PRO A 261 -22.22 12.01 -14.22
CA PRO A 261 -21.53 13.15 -14.80
C PRO A 261 -20.08 13.27 -14.31
N ALA A 262 -19.17 13.79 -15.12
CA ALA A 262 -17.83 14.13 -14.65
C ALA A 262 -17.87 15.27 -13.61
N VAL A 263 -16.94 15.25 -12.67
CA VAL A 263 -16.79 16.22 -11.59
C VAL A 263 -15.66 17.20 -11.91
N ILE A 264 -15.84 18.47 -11.53
CA ILE A 264 -14.82 19.50 -11.67
C ILE A 264 -13.63 19.18 -10.76
N ILE A 265 -12.43 19.17 -11.33
CA ILE A 265 -11.18 18.94 -10.61
C ILE A 265 -10.89 20.16 -9.72
N PRO A 266 -10.62 19.97 -8.41
CA PRO A 266 -10.26 21.07 -7.52
C PRO A 266 -9.08 21.90 -8.06
N GLY A 267 -9.27 23.20 -8.21
CA GLY A 267 -8.26 24.13 -8.74
C GLY A 267 -8.32 24.34 -10.26
N GLU A 268 -9.15 23.60 -10.99
CA GLU A 268 -9.41 23.85 -12.41
C GLU A 268 -10.65 24.72 -12.60
N LYS A 269 -10.61 25.65 -13.57
CA LYS A 269 -11.79 26.42 -13.95
C LYS A 269 -12.79 25.46 -14.61
N PRO A 270 -14.11 25.57 -14.30
CA PRO A 270 -15.11 24.80 -15.04
C PRO A 270 -14.94 25.06 -16.55
N PRO A 271 -15.13 24.05 -17.41
CA PRO A 271 -15.14 24.27 -18.85
C PRO A 271 -16.17 25.38 -19.13
N GLY A 272 -15.69 26.48 -19.69
CA GLY A 272 -16.45 27.71 -19.77
C GLY A 272 -17.79 27.48 -20.47
N ARG A 273 -18.89 27.85 -19.81
CA ARG A 273 -20.08 28.26 -20.54
C ARG A 273 -19.62 29.33 -21.53
N LYS A 274 -19.89 29.12 -22.83
CA LYS A 274 -19.71 30.19 -23.81
C LYS A 274 -20.40 31.45 -23.27
N PRO A 275 -19.72 32.60 -23.17
CA PRO A 275 -20.37 33.84 -22.80
C PRO A 275 -21.38 34.20 -23.90
N GLY A 276 -22.67 33.92 -23.69
CA GLY A 276 -23.71 34.25 -24.68
C GLY A 276 -25.04 33.51 -24.55
N GLU A 277 -25.07 32.28 -24.05
CA GLU A 277 -26.34 31.55 -23.90
C GLU A 277 -27.07 31.95 -22.61
N ARG A 278 -27.87 33.03 -22.71
CA ARG A 278 -28.96 33.26 -21.77
C ARG A 278 -30.02 32.16 -22.00
N PRO A 279 -30.52 31.49 -20.95
CA PRO A 279 -31.69 30.63 -21.10
C PRO A 279 -32.84 31.48 -21.63
N GLY A 280 -33.35 31.13 -22.81
CA GLY A 280 -34.53 31.76 -23.39
C GLY A 280 -35.65 31.73 -22.37
N ARG A 281 -36.12 32.91 -21.95
CA ARG A 281 -37.40 33.02 -21.23
C ARG A 281 -38.46 32.36 -22.11
N PRO A 282 -39.32 31.47 -21.58
CA PRO A 282 -40.51 31.08 -22.29
C PRO A 282 -41.35 32.34 -22.47
N ARG A 283 -41.58 32.77 -23.71
CA ARG A 283 -42.66 33.72 -24.00
C ARG A 283 -43.96 32.95 -23.86
N GLY A 284 -44.69 33.23 -22.79
CA GLY A 284 -46.08 32.83 -22.65
C GLY A 284 -46.97 33.72 -23.51
N ARG A 285 -47.99 33.06 -24.09
CA ARG A 285 -49.08 33.54 -24.96
C ARG A 285 -48.71 33.77 -26.42
#